data_AF-A0A0C2DG17-F1
#
_entry.id   AF-A0A0C2DG17-F1
#
_cell.length_a   1.000
_cell.length_b   1.000
_cell.length_c   1.000
_cell.angle_alpha   90.00
_cell.angle_beta   90.00
_cell.angle_gamma   90.00
#
_symmetry.space_group_name_H-M   'P 1'
#
loop_
_entity.id
_entity.type
_entity.pdbx_description
1 polymer ?
#
loop_
_entity_poly.entity_id
_entity_poly.type
_entity_poly.pdbx_seq_one_letter_code
_entity_poly.pdbx_strand_id
1 'polypeptide(L)'
;MPIDNENLEGVADQALLLLTQMKRNPDVMPPYNEEAMRACIAKMNELYNLNNECVTRLRSQGERASRELEALMICRNEALQHIRRCCLAYIHARAERIRSYRWRLGGVLPASIKNNLCEAEIEFFNEYCSSLAEFQAGIGENGVNLLLSTHPPKALYVQEGRG
;
A
#
# COMPACT_ATOMS: atom_id res chain seq x y z
N MET A 1 29.26 -9.36 -10.17
CA MET A 1 28.34 -9.89 -11.20
C MET A 1 27.04 -9.13 -11.08
N PRO A 2 26.51 -8.56 -12.17
CA PRO A 2 25.16 -8.03 -12.16
C PRO A 2 24.21 -9.22 -12.05
N ILE A 3 23.26 -9.15 -11.14
CA ILE A 3 22.20 -10.14 -11.04
C ILE A 3 21.24 -9.81 -12.19
N ASP A 4 21.34 -10.57 -13.27
CA ASP A 4 20.41 -10.49 -14.39
C ASP A 4 19.01 -10.84 -13.88
N ASN A 5 18.19 -9.80 -13.78
CA ASN A 5 16.90 -9.80 -13.10
C ASN A 5 15.77 -10.28 -14.03
N GLU A 6 16.11 -10.97 -15.13
CA GLU A 6 15.20 -11.30 -16.23
C GLU A 6 14.41 -12.60 -16.04
N ASN A 7 14.71 -13.43 -15.03
CA ASN A 7 14.06 -14.74 -14.84
C ASN A 7 13.49 -14.97 -13.42
N LEU A 8 12.86 -13.96 -12.81
CA LEU A 8 12.03 -14.15 -11.62
C LEU A 8 10.56 -14.33 -12.05
N GLU A 9 10.22 -15.51 -12.59
CA GLU A 9 8.90 -15.82 -13.19
C GLU A 9 7.84 -16.30 -12.16
N GLY A 10 8.08 -16.12 -10.85
CA GLY A 10 7.12 -16.48 -9.80
C GLY A 10 6.23 -15.32 -9.35
N VAL A 11 4.97 -15.60 -8.99
CA VAL A 11 4.07 -14.59 -8.40
C VAL A 11 4.62 -14.00 -7.09
N ALA A 12 5.38 -14.78 -6.31
CA ALA A 12 6.07 -14.30 -5.12
C ALA A 12 7.10 -13.21 -5.45
N ASP A 13 7.82 -13.38 -6.57
CA ASP A 13 8.79 -12.41 -7.03
C ASP A 13 8.11 -11.15 -7.56
N GLN A 14 6.99 -11.30 -8.27
CA GLN A 14 6.15 -10.17 -8.68
C GLN A 14 5.70 -9.35 -7.47
N ALA A 15 5.30 -10.01 -6.36
CA ALA A 15 4.95 -9.33 -5.12
C ALA A 15 6.14 -8.53 -4.53
N LEU A 16 7.36 -9.07 -4.62
CA LEU A 16 8.57 -8.37 -4.18
C LEU A 16 8.94 -7.19 -5.11
N LEU A 17 8.69 -7.32 -6.41
CA LEU A 17 8.91 -6.25 -7.38
C LEU A 17 8.02 -5.03 -7.12
N LEU A 18 6.78 -5.23 -6.65
CA LEU A 18 5.91 -4.13 -6.21
C LEU A 18 6.58 -3.25 -5.13
N LEU A 19 7.19 -3.89 -4.12
CA LEU A 19 7.93 -3.18 -3.07
C LEU A 19 9.18 -2.49 -3.62
N THR A 20 9.89 -3.19 -4.49
CA THR A 20 11.12 -2.67 -5.09
C THR A 20 10.83 -1.43 -5.93
N GLN A 21 9.70 -1.41 -6.66
CA GLN A 21 9.24 -0.24 -7.41
C GLN A 21 8.99 0.96 -6.49
N MET A 22 8.33 0.74 -5.34
CA MET A 22 8.08 1.79 -4.35
C MET A 22 9.35 2.34 -3.72
N LYS A 23 10.36 1.48 -3.49
CA LYS A 23 11.66 1.88 -2.95
C LYS A 23 12.51 2.65 -3.97
N ARG A 24 12.47 2.25 -5.25
CA ARG A 24 13.20 2.92 -6.34
C ARG A 24 12.64 4.31 -6.66
N ASN A 25 11.37 4.55 -6.35
CA ASN A 25 10.69 5.84 -6.57
C ASN A 25 10.27 6.44 -5.21
N PRO A 26 11.18 7.00 -4.42
CA PRO A 26 10.85 7.52 -3.09
C PRO A 26 9.94 8.76 -3.14
N ASP A 27 10.11 9.61 -4.14
CA ASP A 27 9.46 10.93 -4.22
C ASP A 27 8.21 10.94 -5.12
N VAL A 28 8.13 10.00 -6.05
CA VAL A 28 7.07 9.92 -7.06
C VAL A 28 6.19 8.71 -6.77
N MET A 29 4.87 8.87 -6.94
CA MET A 29 3.94 7.74 -6.91
C MET A 29 4.03 7.00 -8.25
N PRO A 30 4.54 5.75 -8.29
CA PRO A 30 4.42 4.95 -9.51
C PRO A 30 2.95 4.58 -9.77
N PRO A 31 2.56 4.24 -11.01
CA PRO A 31 1.24 3.72 -11.30
C PRO A 31 0.88 2.52 -10.41
N TYR A 32 -0.38 2.44 -9.96
CA TYR A 32 -0.88 1.28 -9.25
C TYR A 32 -0.85 0.05 -10.17
N ASN A 33 -0.24 -1.04 -9.73
CA ASN A 33 -0.08 -2.24 -10.55
C ASN A 33 -1.21 -3.24 -10.27
N GLU A 34 -2.36 -3.03 -10.93
CA GLU A 34 -3.54 -3.88 -10.77
C GLU A 34 -3.28 -5.33 -11.19
N GLU A 35 -2.51 -5.53 -12.27
CA GLU A 35 -2.24 -6.85 -12.82
C GLU A 35 -1.44 -7.71 -11.84
N ALA A 36 -0.33 -7.19 -11.32
CA ALA A 36 0.49 -7.90 -10.35
C ALA A 36 -0.27 -8.13 -9.03
N MET A 37 -1.07 -7.16 -8.57
CA MET A 37 -1.90 -7.37 -7.38
C MET A 37 -2.96 -8.46 -7.59
N ARG A 38 -3.60 -8.48 -8.77
CA ARG A 38 -4.57 -9.52 -9.14
C ARG A 38 -3.91 -10.90 -9.19
N ALA A 39 -2.72 -11.01 -9.78
CA ALA A 39 -1.95 -12.25 -9.83
C ALA A 39 -1.58 -12.73 -8.41
N CYS A 40 -1.14 -11.82 -7.53
CA CYS A 40 -0.84 -12.13 -6.14
C CYS A 40 -2.06 -12.66 -5.39
N ILE A 41 -3.21 -12.00 -5.51
CA ILE A 41 -4.46 -12.42 -4.87
C ILE A 41 -4.91 -13.79 -5.39
N ALA A 42 -4.88 -13.99 -6.71
CA ALA A 42 -5.22 -15.26 -7.33
C ALA A 42 -4.33 -16.40 -6.80
N LYS A 43 -3.01 -16.16 -6.69
CA LYS A 43 -2.09 -17.17 -6.17
C LYS A 43 -2.30 -17.46 -4.68
N MET A 44 -2.56 -16.45 -3.86
CA MET A 44 -2.90 -16.66 -2.45
C MET A 44 -4.16 -17.51 -2.30
N ASN A 45 -5.19 -17.26 -3.10
CA ASN A 45 -6.43 -18.05 -3.10
C ASN A 45 -6.20 -19.49 -3.56
N GLU A 46 -5.39 -19.69 -4.61
CA GLU A 46 -5.00 -21.03 -5.08
C GLU A 46 -4.28 -21.83 -3.96
N LEU A 47 -3.25 -21.24 -3.34
CA LEU A 47 -2.49 -21.89 -2.27
C LEU A 47 -3.37 -22.22 -1.06
N TYR A 48 -4.28 -21.31 -0.70
CA TYR A 48 -5.25 -21.53 0.36
C TYR A 48 -6.18 -22.70 0.04
N ASN A 49 -6.77 -22.72 -1.16
CA ASN A 49 -7.71 -23.76 -1.59
C ASN A 49 -7.05 -25.13 -1.60
N LEU A 50 -5.84 -25.24 -2.17
CA LEU A 50 -5.08 -26.49 -2.18
C LEU A 50 -4.81 -27.03 -0.78
N ASN A 51 -4.46 -26.16 0.18
CA ASN A 51 -4.26 -26.56 1.57
C ASN A 51 -5.59 -26.95 2.25
N ASN A 52 -6.65 -26.18 2.00
CA ASN A 52 -7.96 -26.43 2.56
C ASN A 52 -8.55 -27.77 2.08
N GLU A 53 -8.37 -28.10 0.80
CA GLU A 53 -8.75 -29.40 0.22
C GLU A 53 -8.00 -30.55 0.91
N CYS A 54 -6.68 -30.41 1.11
CA CYS A 54 -5.87 -31.41 1.80
C CYS A 54 -6.37 -31.66 3.24
N VAL A 55 -6.62 -30.58 3.99
CA VAL A 55 -7.11 -30.65 5.37
C VAL A 55 -8.51 -31.26 5.43
N THR A 56 -9.41 -30.84 4.53
CA THR A 56 -10.78 -31.36 4.45
C THR A 56 -10.78 -32.86 4.17
N ARG A 57 -9.97 -33.31 3.20
CA ARG A 57 -9.85 -34.72 2.85
C ARG A 57 -9.36 -35.56 4.03
N LEU A 58 -8.25 -35.17 4.66
CA LEU A 58 -7.70 -35.88 5.82
C LEU A 58 -8.70 -36.00 6.96
N ARG A 59 -9.43 -34.91 7.25
CA ARG A 59 -10.50 -34.91 8.27
C ARG A 59 -11.62 -35.87 7.90
N SER A 60 -12.07 -35.86 6.65
CA SER A 60 -13.18 -36.72 6.20
C SER A 60 -12.84 -38.21 6.24
N GLN A 61 -11.58 -38.56 6.01
CA GLN A 61 -11.09 -39.94 6.00
C GLN A 61 -10.62 -40.41 7.39
N GLY A 62 -10.54 -39.50 8.39
CA GLY A 62 -9.95 -39.80 9.70
C GLY A 62 -8.45 -40.11 9.63
N GLU A 63 -7.78 -39.66 8.57
CA GLU A 63 -6.38 -39.95 8.28
C GLU A 63 -5.44 -38.89 8.85
N ARG A 64 -4.21 -39.30 9.15
CA ARG A 64 -3.11 -38.37 9.44
C ARG A 64 -2.36 -38.04 8.15
N ALA A 65 -1.88 -36.81 8.03
CA ALA A 65 -1.02 -36.43 6.91
C ALA A 65 0.26 -37.27 6.91
N SER A 66 0.74 -37.65 5.73
CA SER A 66 2.13 -38.11 5.59
C SER A 66 3.08 -36.93 5.85
N ARG A 67 4.35 -37.23 6.15
CA ARG A 67 5.36 -36.18 6.39
C ARG A 67 5.55 -35.28 5.17
N GLU A 68 5.47 -35.86 3.97
CA GLU A 68 5.61 -35.14 2.70
C GLU A 68 4.43 -34.19 2.48
N LEU A 69 3.21 -34.65 2.78
CA LEU A 69 2.01 -33.81 2.67
C LEU A 69 2.02 -32.67 3.70
N GLU A 70 2.46 -32.95 4.92
CA GLU A 70 2.64 -31.93 5.96
C GLU A 70 3.65 -30.86 5.53
N ALA A 71 4.83 -31.27 5.06
CA ALA A 71 5.84 -30.36 4.53
C ALA A 71 5.30 -29.51 3.38
N LEU A 72 4.58 -30.11 2.44
CA LEU A 72 3.98 -29.40 1.31
C LEU A 72 2.94 -28.35 1.76
N MET A 73 2.08 -28.69 2.72
CA MET A 73 1.09 -27.75 3.27
C MET A 73 1.77 -26.56 3.96
N ILE A 74 2.84 -26.81 4.73
CA ILE A 74 3.65 -25.77 5.35
C ILE A 74 4.27 -24.86 4.28
N CYS A 75 4.93 -25.43 3.27
CA CYS A 75 5.53 -24.66 2.18
C CYS A 75 4.52 -23.76 1.46
N ARG A 76 3.33 -24.28 1.15
CA ARG A 76 2.25 -23.48 0.54
C ARG A 76 1.77 -22.35 1.44
N ASN A 77 1.63 -22.61 2.74
CA ASN A 77 1.24 -21.59 3.71
C ASN A 77 2.31 -20.49 3.81
N GLU A 78 3.59 -20.85 3.89
CA GLU A 78 4.68 -19.86 3.93
C GLU A 78 4.75 -19.02 2.66
N ALA A 79 4.55 -19.62 1.49
CA ALA A 79 4.47 -18.88 0.23
C ALA A 79 3.29 -17.89 0.21
N LEU A 80 2.12 -18.32 0.68
CA LEU A 80 0.94 -17.45 0.83
C LEU A 80 1.24 -16.28 1.77
N GLN A 81 1.81 -16.54 2.95
CA GLN A 81 2.17 -15.51 3.92
C GLN A 81 3.19 -14.53 3.36
N HIS A 82 4.17 -15.01 2.59
CA HIS A 82 5.15 -14.16 1.93
C HIS A 82 4.49 -13.20 0.94
N ILE A 83 3.67 -13.72 0.01
CA ILE A 83 2.94 -12.90 -0.97
C ILE A 83 2.06 -11.86 -0.25
N ARG A 84 1.33 -12.29 0.79
CA ARG A 84 0.48 -11.40 1.59
C ARG A 84 1.27 -10.26 2.23
N ARG A 85 2.42 -10.57 2.86
CA ARG A 85 3.28 -9.55 3.49
C ARG A 85 3.78 -8.54 2.47
N CYS A 86 4.21 -8.99 1.30
CA CYS A 86 4.67 -8.12 0.22
C CYS A 86 3.56 -7.20 -0.28
N CYS A 87 2.36 -7.74 -0.54
CA CYS A 87 1.20 -6.97 -0.97
C CYS A 87 0.78 -5.91 0.07
N LEU A 88 0.72 -6.30 1.35
CA LEU A 88 0.37 -5.37 2.44
C LEU A 88 1.40 -4.27 2.59
N ALA A 89 2.69 -4.60 2.52
CA ALA A 89 3.75 -3.60 2.59
C ALA A 89 3.71 -2.64 1.38
N TYR A 90 3.32 -3.12 0.19
CA TYR A 90 3.14 -2.27 -0.99
C TYR A 90 1.99 -1.29 -0.79
N ILE A 91 0.81 -1.78 -0.38
CA ILE A 91 -0.37 -0.95 -0.09
C ILE A 91 -0.03 0.07 1.01
N HIS A 92 0.61 -0.38 2.09
CA HIS A 92 1.01 0.51 3.19
C HIS A 92 1.97 1.61 2.72
N ALA A 93 3.02 1.26 1.97
CA ALA A 93 3.96 2.25 1.45
C ALA A 93 3.28 3.29 0.54
N ARG A 94 2.28 2.86 -0.24
CA ARG A 94 1.49 3.77 -1.07
C ARG A 94 0.59 4.66 -0.23
N ALA A 95 -0.10 4.11 0.77
CA ALA A 95 -0.93 4.86 1.70
C ALA A 95 -0.12 5.94 2.46
N GLU A 96 1.08 5.62 2.96
CA GLU A 96 2.00 6.61 3.55
C GLU A 96 2.29 7.76 2.59
N ARG A 97 2.59 7.43 1.33
CA ARG A 97 2.92 8.44 0.32
C ARG A 97 1.69 9.29 -0.02
N ILE A 98 0.50 8.70 -0.09
CA ILE A 98 -0.76 9.43 -0.27
C ILE A 98 -1.00 10.40 0.89
N ARG A 99 -0.82 9.96 2.14
CA ARG A 99 -0.89 10.85 3.31
C ARG A 99 0.10 11.99 3.21
N SER A 100 1.33 11.74 2.77
CA SER A 100 2.33 12.80 2.59
C SER A 100 1.92 13.85 1.54
N TYR A 101 1.14 13.48 0.51
CA TYR A 101 0.64 14.45 -0.47
C TYR A 101 -0.34 15.42 0.17
N ARG A 102 -1.18 14.97 1.10
CA ARG A 102 -2.09 15.87 1.81
C ARG A 102 -1.35 17.00 2.54
N TRP A 103 -0.21 16.69 3.13
CA TRP A 103 0.62 17.66 3.87
C TRP A 103 1.46 18.56 2.96
N ARG A 104 1.85 18.06 1.77
CA ARG A 104 2.68 18.82 0.82
C ARG A 104 1.89 19.65 -0.18
N LEU A 105 0.73 19.15 -0.62
CA LEU A 105 -0.04 19.70 -1.73
C LEU A 105 -1.44 20.19 -1.31
N GLY A 106 -1.87 19.89 -0.09
CA GLY A 106 -3.22 20.21 0.39
C GLY A 106 -4.28 19.18 -0.03
N GLY A 107 -5.54 19.59 -0.05
CA GLY A 107 -6.69 18.70 -0.27
C GLY A 107 -7.00 18.36 -1.73
N VAL A 108 -6.22 18.85 -2.71
CA VAL A 108 -6.46 18.59 -4.14
C VAL A 108 -5.18 18.01 -4.76
N LEU A 109 -5.28 16.81 -5.33
CA LEU A 109 -4.16 16.15 -6.01
C LEU A 109 -4.07 16.60 -7.47
N PRO A 110 -2.86 16.93 -7.98
CA PRO A 110 -2.61 17.10 -9.41
C PRO A 110 -2.98 15.84 -10.22
N ALA A 111 -3.43 16.02 -11.46
CA ALA A 111 -3.81 14.92 -12.35
C ALA A 111 -2.66 13.90 -12.56
N SER A 112 -1.41 14.37 -12.61
CA SER A 112 -0.22 13.53 -12.75
C SER A 112 -0.04 12.53 -11.60
N ILE A 113 -0.49 12.87 -10.39
CA ILE A 113 -0.51 11.95 -9.25
C ILE A 113 -1.78 11.12 -9.31
N LYS A 114 -2.95 11.76 -9.44
CA LYS A 114 -4.27 11.10 -9.40
C LYS A 114 -4.38 9.94 -10.40
N ASN A 115 -3.82 10.08 -11.60
CA ASN A 115 -3.82 9.03 -12.63
C ASN A 115 -3.00 7.79 -12.27
N ASN A 116 -2.13 7.87 -11.26
CA ASN A 116 -1.31 6.74 -10.77
C ASN A 116 -1.94 6.02 -9.57
N LEU A 117 -3.09 6.49 -9.06
CA LEU A 117 -3.81 5.90 -7.94
C LEU A 117 -4.95 5.03 -8.46
N CYS A 118 -5.28 3.96 -7.74
CA CYS A 118 -6.53 3.25 -7.96
C CYS A 118 -7.70 3.95 -7.26
N GLU A 119 -8.94 3.53 -7.56
CA GLU A 119 -10.16 4.15 -7.01
C GLU A 119 -10.19 4.16 -5.48
N ALA A 120 -9.86 3.02 -4.85
CA ALA A 120 -9.80 2.91 -3.38
C ALA A 120 -8.73 3.83 -2.75
N GLU A 121 -7.63 4.10 -3.46
CA GLU A 121 -6.60 5.02 -2.99
C GLU A 121 -7.05 6.49 -3.06
N ILE A 122 -7.88 6.82 -4.05
CA ILE A 122 -8.51 8.14 -4.18
C ILE A 122 -9.54 8.33 -3.06
N GLU A 123 -10.36 7.31 -2.79
CA GLU A 123 -11.30 7.32 -1.67
C GLU A 123 -10.57 7.49 -0.33
N PHE A 124 -9.52 6.70 -0.09
CA PHE A 124 -8.67 6.84 1.10
C PHE A 124 -8.10 8.26 1.26
N PHE A 125 -7.64 8.89 0.16
CA PHE A 125 -7.17 10.28 0.22
C PHE A 125 -8.29 11.25 0.63
N ASN A 126 -9.48 11.11 0.06
CA ASN A 126 -10.61 11.98 0.36
C ASN A 126 -11.07 11.82 1.81
N GLU A 127 -11.18 10.59 2.32
CA GLU A 127 -11.49 10.30 3.72
C GLU A 127 -10.44 10.92 4.65
N TYR A 128 -9.15 10.73 4.34
CA TYR A 128 -8.07 11.32 5.11
C TYR A 128 -8.13 12.86 5.12
N CYS A 129 -8.49 13.49 3.99
CA CYS A 129 -8.71 14.93 3.92
C CYS A 129 -9.83 15.39 4.86
N SER A 130 -10.96 14.70 4.82
CA SER A 130 -12.14 14.99 5.63
C SER A 130 -11.84 14.84 7.12
N SER A 131 -11.22 13.72 7.53
CA SER A 131 -10.83 13.49 8.93
C SER A 131 -9.83 14.53 9.44
N LEU A 132 -8.87 14.94 8.60
CA LEU A 132 -7.94 16.00 8.98
C LEU A 132 -8.64 17.36 9.11
N ALA A 133 -9.58 17.67 8.22
CA ALA A 133 -10.34 18.92 8.28
C ALA A 133 -11.22 18.97 9.55
N GLU A 134 -11.89 17.88 9.88
CA GLU A 134 -12.66 17.73 11.12
C GLU A 134 -11.78 17.90 12.35
N PHE A 135 -10.62 17.24 12.39
CA PHE A 135 -9.64 17.41 13.46
C PHE A 135 -9.19 18.86 13.60
N GLN A 136 -8.83 19.52 12.48
CA GLN A 136 -8.40 20.92 12.46
C GLN A 136 -9.50 21.87 12.97
N ALA A 137 -10.76 21.63 12.60
CA ALA A 137 -11.90 22.40 13.08
C ALA A 137 -12.13 22.24 14.59
N GLY A 138 -11.83 21.07 15.15
CA GLY A 138 -11.96 20.80 16.59
C GLY A 138 -10.86 21.41 17.47
N ILE A 139 -9.82 22.05 16.90
CA ILE A 139 -8.73 22.65 17.67
C ILE A 139 -9.08 24.11 18.03
N GLY A 140 -9.36 24.35 19.31
CA GLY A 140 -9.70 25.68 19.81
C GLY A 140 -11.07 26.17 19.35
N GLU A 141 -11.44 27.41 19.68
CA GLU A 141 -12.78 27.94 19.36
C GLU A 141 -12.99 28.21 17.86
N ASN A 142 -11.92 28.51 17.12
CA ASN A 142 -11.98 28.92 15.71
C ASN A 142 -11.39 27.89 14.73
N GLY A 143 -10.95 26.73 15.22
CA GLY A 143 -10.16 25.78 14.44
C GLY A 143 -8.74 26.26 14.15
N VAL A 144 -7.86 25.33 13.77
CA VAL A 144 -6.47 25.63 13.39
C VAL A 144 -6.09 24.87 12.12
N ASN A 145 -5.70 25.63 11.08
CA ASN A 145 -5.13 25.02 9.88
C ASN A 145 -3.62 24.76 10.03
N LEU A 146 -3.30 23.53 10.40
CA LEU A 146 -1.93 23.01 10.59
C LEU A 146 -1.03 23.06 9.33
N LEU A 147 -1.56 23.37 8.14
CA LEU A 147 -0.78 23.42 6.90
C LEU A 147 -0.14 24.80 6.67
N LEU A 148 -0.65 25.84 7.32
CA LEU A 148 -0.25 27.23 7.02
C LEU A 148 1.02 27.67 7.78
N SER A 149 1.37 26.99 8.88
CA SER A 149 2.41 27.43 9.82
C SER A 149 3.56 26.42 9.92
N THR A 150 4.06 25.91 8.80
CA THR A 150 5.15 24.91 8.78
C THR A 150 6.55 25.50 8.95
N HIS A 151 6.67 26.82 8.91
CA HIS A 151 7.94 27.54 9.09
C HIS A 151 7.79 28.72 10.05
N PRO A 152 8.83 29.06 10.83
CA PRO A 152 8.82 30.26 11.66
C PRO A 152 8.59 31.52 10.80
N PRO A 153 7.77 32.48 11.26
CA PRO A 153 7.49 33.70 10.51
C PRO A 153 8.78 34.52 10.30
N LYS A 154 9.07 34.87 9.04
CA LYS A 154 10.19 35.73 8.66
C LYS A 154 9.75 37.20 8.68
N ALA A 155 9.65 37.78 9.88
CA ALA A 155 9.26 39.17 10.16
C ALA A 155 7.84 39.58 9.68
N LEU A 156 7.20 40.46 10.47
CA LEU A 156 5.75 40.70 10.48
C LEU A 156 5.25 41.81 9.53
N TYR A 157 6.01 42.23 8.50
CA TYR A 157 5.63 43.38 7.68
C TYR A 157 5.70 43.12 6.18
N VAL A 158 4.53 42.97 5.55
CA VAL A 158 4.31 43.38 4.16
C VAL A 158 3.63 44.74 4.23
N GLN A 159 4.29 45.77 3.70
CA GLN A 159 3.74 47.12 3.62
C GLN A 159 2.69 47.14 2.50
N GLU A 160 1.40 47.20 2.86
CA GLU A 160 0.37 47.56 1.88
C GLU A 160 0.58 49.02 1.48
N GLY A 161 1.22 49.22 0.33
CA GLY A 161 1.23 50.50 -0.35
C GLY A 161 -0.19 50.83 -0.81
N ARG A 162 -0.88 51.69 -0.07
CA ARG A 162 -2.06 52.40 -0.59
C ARG A 162 -1.59 53.35 -1.69
N GLY A 163 -1.98 53.04 -2.93
CA GLY A 163 -2.08 54.02 -4.01
C GLY A 163 -3.44 54.71 -3.97
#